data_AF-A0A1U7PQ10-F1
#
_entry.id   AF-A0A1U7PQ10-F1
#
_cell.length_a   1.000
_cell.length_b   1.000
_cell.length_c   1.000
_cell.angle_alpha   90.00
_cell.angle_beta   90.00
_cell.angle_gamma   90.00
#
_symmetry.space_group_name_H-M   'P 1'
#
loop_
_entity.id
_entity.type
_entity.pdbx_description
1 polymer ?
#
loop_
_entity_poly.entity_id
_entity_poly.type
_entity_poly.pdbx_seq_one_letter_code
_entity_poly.pdbx_strand_id
1 'polypeptide(L)'
;MEVKITELDISHVKQYLRIEHDEDNHLLLTMLSASKNYVQNYIGADFNELQNIPAEFTMAALNLISHWYENRAIHIDKDTKASELAYVFSGLLDMHRANL
;
A
#
# COMPACT_ATOMS: atom_id res chain seq x y z
N MET A 1 -8.98 -14.70 5.12
CA MET A 1 -8.51 -15.06 3.77
C MET A 1 -7.01 -15.13 3.87
N GLU A 2 -6.41 -16.30 3.69
CA GLU A 2 -4.95 -16.45 3.70
C GLU A 2 -4.47 -16.31 2.26
N VAL A 3 -4.26 -15.06 1.81
CA VAL A 3 -3.75 -14.74 0.47
C VAL A 3 -2.35 -14.16 0.62
N LYS A 4 -1.39 -14.64 -0.19
CA LYS A 4 -0.03 -14.09 -0.20
C LYS A 4 -0.02 -12.79 -1.00
N ILE A 5 0.89 -11.87 -0.65
CA ILE A 5 0.99 -10.58 -1.34
C ILE A 5 1.29 -10.72 -2.84
N THR A 6 1.97 -11.79 -3.24
CA THR A 6 2.23 -12.15 -4.65
C THR A 6 0.97 -12.55 -5.40
N GLU A 7 -0.04 -13.09 -4.71
CA GLU A 7 -1.33 -13.53 -5.25
C GLU A 7 -2.42 -12.46 -5.08
N LEU A 8 -2.15 -11.41 -4.30
CA LEU A 8 -3.11 -10.33 -4.03
C LEU A 8 -3.51 -9.62 -5.32
N ASP A 9 -4.80 -9.59 -5.60
CA ASP A 9 -5.40 -8.93 -6.77
C ASP A 9 -6.46 -7.88 -6.37
N ILE A 10 -7.08 -7.26 -7.38
CA ILE A 10 -8.10 -6.22 -7.17
C ILE A 10 -9.36 -6.73 -6.45
N SER A 11 -9.76 -7.98 -6.64
CA SER A 11 -10.94 -8.56 -6.00
C SER A 11 -10.75 -8.62 -4.49
N HIS A 12 -9.56 -9.00 -4.06
CA HIS A 12 -9.17 -9.02 -2.64
C HIS A 12 -9.20 -7.61 -2.04
N VAL A 13 -8.68 -6.62 -2.78
CA VAL A 13 -8.68 -5.21 -2.37
C VAL A 13 -10.12 -4.69 -2.24
N LYS A 14 -10.96 -4.91 -3.26
CA LYS A 14 -12.37 -4.51 -3.23
C LYS A 14 -13.11 -5.15 -2.08
N GLN A 15 -12.89 -6.44 -1.82
CA GLN A 15 -13.48 -7.14 -0.69
C GLN A 15 -13.03 -6.54 0.66
N TYR A 16 -11.74 -6.20 0.79
CA TYR A 16 -11.19 -5.59 2.00
C TYR A 16 -11.81 -4.21 2.27
N LEU A 17 -11.95 -3.38 1.22
CA LEU A 17 -12.52 -2.04 1.28
C LEU A 17 -14.06 -2.01 1.26
N ARG A 18 -14.72 -3.17 1.07
CA ARG A 18 -16.17 -3.31 0.91
C ARG A 18 -16.72 -2.51 -0.29
N ILE A 19 -16.00 -2.56 -1.40
CA ILE A 19 -16.35 -1.90 -2.66
C ILE A 19 -16.98 -2.93 -3.61
N GLU A 20 -18.24 -2.72 -3.98
CA GLU A 20 -18.98 -3.61 -4.90
C GLU A 20 -18.96 -3.12 -6.36
N HIS A 21 -18.45 -1.91 -6.61
CA HIS A 21 -18.55 -1.21 -7.88
C HIS A 21 -17.20 -1.17 -8.62
N ASP A 22 -17.18 -0.81 -9.92
CA ASP A 22 -16.00 -0.96 -10.79
C ASP A 22 -15.37 0.36 -11.25
N GLU A 23 -16.01 1.49 -10.98
CA GLU A 23 -15.59 2.84 -11.38
C GLU A 23 -14.20 3.20 -10.84
N ASP A 24 -13.84 2.67 -9.67
CA ASP A 24 -12.56 2.93 -9.02
C ASP A 24 -11.48 1.91 -9.39
N ASN A 25 -11.76 0.95 -10.28
CA ASN A 25 -10.84 -0.17 -10.54
C ASN A 25 -9.44 0.30 -10.96
N HIS A 26 -9.35 1.34 -11.78
CA HIS A 26 -8.06 1.89 -12.20
C HIS A 26 -7.26 2.49 -11.04
N LEU A 27 -7.96 3.20 -10.14
CA LEU A 27 -7.35 3.78 -8.93
C LEU A 27 -6.87 2.67 -7.99
N LEU A 28 -7.72 1.66 -7.74
CA LEU A 28 -7.39 0.54 -6.87
C LEU A 28 -6.22 -0.30 -7.41
N LEU A 29 -6.13 -0.52 -8.72
CA LEU A 29 -4.99 -1.18 -9.35
C LEU A 29 -3.69 -0.39 -9.17
N THR A 30 -3.77 0.94 -9.28
CA THR A 30 -2.63 1.83 -9.05
C THR A 30 -2.14 1.73 -7.60
N MET A 31 -3.06 1.80 -6.62
CA MET A 31 -2.73 1.64 -5.20
C MET A 31 -2.20 0.24 -4.89
N LEU A 32 -2.77 -0.80 -5.48
CA LEU A 32 -2.29 -2.17 -5.32
C LEU A 32 -0.83 -2.29 -5.79
N SER A 33 -0.51 -1.80 -6.99
CA SER A 33 0.86 -1.79 -7.51
C SER A 33 1.81 -0.99 -6.60
N ALA A 34 1.43 0.22 -6.20
CA ALA A 34 2.24 1.06 -5.32
C ALA A 34 2.50 0.44 -3.94
N SER A 35 1.49 -0.20 -3.35
CA SER A 35 1.62 -0.84 -2.03
C SER A 35 2.55 -2.05 -2.06
N LYS A 36 2.50 -2.88 -3.12
CA LYS A 36 3.44 -3.98 -3.31
C LYS A 36 4.88 -3.47 -3.41
N ASN A 37 5.10 -2.46 -4.25
CA ASN A 37 6.42 -1.84 -4.39
C ASN A 37 6.92 -1.25 -3.07
N TYR A 38 6.06 -0.56 -2.32
CA TYR A 38 6.41 -0.02 -1.02
C TYR A 38 6.91 -1.09 -0.06
N VAL A 39 6.18 -2.20 0.04
CA VAL A 39 6.57 -3.30 0.92
C VAL A 39 7.91 -3.90 0.47
N GLN A 40 8.13 -4.13 -0.83
CA GLN A 40 9.41 -4.62 -1.37
C GLN A 40 10.58 -3.67 -1.05
N ASN A 41 10.38 -2.36 -1.21
CA ASN A 41 11.40 -1.37 -0.91
C ASN A 41 11.69 -1.27 0.58
N TYR A 42 10.66 -1.35 1.43
CA TYR A 42 10.82 -1.31 2.87
C TYR A 42 11.62 -2.51 3.39
N ILE A 43 11.39 -3.71 2.84
CA ILE A 43 12.15 -4.90 3.21
C ILE A 43 13.52 -5.00 2.50
N GLY A 44 13.70 -4.25 1.41
CA GLY A 44 14.93 -4.24 0.61
C GLY A 44 15.13 -5.51 -0.25
N ALA A 45 14.05 -6.17 -0.67
CA ALA A 45 14.10 -7.40 -1.47
C ALA A 45 12.85 -7.54 -2.36
N ASP A 46 13.01 -8.18 -3.52
CA ASP A 46 11.86 -8.57 -4.35
C ASP A 46 11.16 -9.79 -3.74
N PHE A 47 9.83 -9.86 -3.85
CA PHE A 47 9.09 -10.99 -3.27
C PHE A 47 9.52 -12.35 -3.84
N ASN A 48 9.98 -12.41 -5.09
CA ASN A 48 10.43 -13.65 -5.72
C ASN A 48 11.78 -14.15 -5.17
N GLU A 49 12.54 -13.30 -4.47
CA GLU A 49 13.83 -13.64 -3.87
C GLU A 49 13.70 -14.22 -2.45
N LEU A 50 12.51 -14.10 -1.86
CA LEU A 50 12.25 -14.54 -0.49
C LEU A 50 11.91 -16.03 -0.44
N GLN A 51 12.60 -16.76 0.44
CA GLN A 51 12.27 -18.18 0.71
C GLN A 51 10.90 -18.35 1.38
N ASN A 52 10.48 -17.36 2.16
CA ASN A 52 9.20 -17.33 2.83
C ASN A 52 8.57 -15.94 2.71
N ILE A 53 7.29 -15.90 2.35
CA ILE A 53 6.51 -14.66 2.22
C ILE A 53 5.46 -14.68 3.34
N PRO A 54 5.68 -13.92 4.43
CA PRO A 54 4.75 -13.87 5.55
C PRO A 54 3.40 -13.26 5.13
N ALA A 55 2.32 -13.74 5.74
CA ALA A 55 0.96 -13.23 5.46
C ALA A 55 0.80 -11.76 5.89
N GLU A 56 1.62 -11.28 6.82
CA GLU A 56 1.68 -9.91 7.31
C GLU A 56 2.01 -8.91 6.18
N PHE A 57 2.73 -9.34 5.14
CA PHE A 57 3.02 -8.47 3.99
C PHE A 57 1.73 -8.10 3.25
N THR A 58 0.82 -9.07 3.08
CA THR A 58 -0.50 -8.82 2.53
C THR A 58 -1.29 -7.83 3.38
N MET A 59 -1.27 -8.00 4.71
CA MET A 59 -1.96 -7.08 5.62
C MET A 59 -1.36 -5.67 5.58
N ALA A 60 -0.04 -5.55 5.47
CA ALA A 60 0.62 -4.25 5.28
C ALA A 60 0.14 -3.58 3.98
N ALA A 61 0.16 -4.28 2.85
CA ALA A 61 -0.30 -3.73 1.57
C ALA A 61 -1.78 -3.29 1.62
N LEU A 62 -2.66 -4.12 2.19
CA LEU A 62 -4.08 -3.79 2.33
C LEU A 62 -4.32 -2.56 3.22
N ASN A 63 -3.56 -2.42 4.31
CA ASN A 63 -3.64 -1.23 5.18
C ASN A 63 -3.17 0.04 4.46
N LEU A 64 -2.08 -0.03 3.68
CA LEU A 64 -1.60 1.10 2.87
C LEU A 64 -2.68 1.53 1.87
N ILE A 65 -3.28 0.57 1.16
CA ILE A 65 -4.34 0.84 0.18
C ILE A 65 -5.57 1.47 0.86
N SER A 66 -6.03 0.92 1.99
CA SER A 66 -7.16 1.50 2.75
C SER A 66 -6.87 2.94 3.13
N HIS A 67 -5.68 3.19 3.67
CA HIS A 67 -5.28 4.52 4.06
C HIS A 67 -5.25 5.49 2.86
N TRP A 68 -4.67 5.11 1.72
CA TRP A 68 -4.65 5.97 0.53
C TRP A 68 -6.04 6.18 -0.10
N TYR A 69 -6.91 5.16 -0.04
CA TYR A 69 -8.25 5.22 -0.60
C TYR A 69 -9.20 6.09 0.24
N GLU A 70 -9.08 6.01 1.57
CA GLU A 70 -9.84 6.83 2.51
C GLU A 70 -9.32 8.28 2.54
N ASN A 71 -7.99 8.47 2.49
CA ASN A 71 -7.32 9.77 2.63
C ASN A 71 -6.78 10.27 1.28
N ARG A 72 -7.69 10.44 0.31
CA ARG A 72 -7.36 10.88 -1.08
C ARG A 72 -6.90 12.33 -1.19
N ALA A 73 -7.08 13.11 -0.13
CA ALA A 73 -6.54 14.46 0.00
C ALA A 73 -5.72 14.54 1.28
N ILE A 74 -4.65 15.32 1.26
CA ILE A 74 -3.91 15.64 2.47
C ILE A 74 -4.78 16.60 3.28
N HIS A 75 -5.38 16.12 4.37
CA HIS A 75 -6.24 16.92 5.23
C HIS A 75 -5.39 17.60 6.31
N ILE A 76 -5.13 18.90 6.14
CA ILE A 76 -4.29 19.68 7.05
C ILE A 76 -5.11 20.16 8.25
N ASP A 77 -5.42 19.25 9.19
CA ASP A 77 -5.95 19.63 10.51
C ASP A 77 -4.81 19.82 11.52
N LYS A 78 -4.97 20.76 12.46
CA LYS A 78 -3.90 21.31 13.32
C LYS A 78 -3.12 20.28 14.17
N ASP A 79 -3.69 19.11 14.45
CA ASP A 79 -3.11 18.12 15.36
C ASP A 79 -2.53 16.87 14.66
N THR A 80 -2.91 16.58 13.41
CA THR A 80 -2.43 15.39 12.65
C THR A 80 -1.22 15.70 11.75
N LYS A 81 -0.87 16.99 11.63
CA LYS A 81 0.03 17.64 10.64
C LYS A 81 1.35 16.94 10.35
N ALA A 82 2.04 16.45 11.36
CA ALA A 82 3.38 15.90 11.18
C ALA A 82 3.34 14.45 10.68
N SER A 83 2.25 13.72 10.92
CA SER A 83 2.20 12.28 10.71
C SER A 83 1.91 11.88 9.26
N GLU A 84 0.94 12.50 8.59
CA GLU A 84 0.60 12.18 7.20
C GLU A 84 1.66 12.65 6.20
N LEU A 85 2.16 13.88 6.36
CA LEU A 85 3.26 14.37 5.52
C LEU A 85 4.54 13.56 5.76
N ALA A 86 4.87 13.21 7.01
CA ALA A 86 6.00 12.32 7.27
C ALA A 86 5.76 10.94 6.63
N TYR A 87 4.57 10.38 6.71
CA TYR A 87 4.25 9.11 6.06
C TYR A 87 4.44 9.18 4.53
N VAL A 88 3.97 10.25 3.87
CA VAL A 88 4.13 10.42 2.42
C VAL A 88 5.57 10.69 2.02
N PHE A 89 6.28 11.59 2.69
CA PHE A 89 7.64 11.96 2.28
C PHE A 89 8.69 10.98 2.80
N SER A 90 8.65 10.61 4.08
CA SER A 90 9.64 9.71 4.68
C SER A 90 9.31 8.22 4.56
N GLY A 91 8.01 7.86 4.58
CA GLY A 91 7.61 6.49 4.32
C GLY A 91 7.75 6.13 2.85
N LEU A 92 7.07 6.87 1.95
CA LEU A 92 6.94 6.51 0.54
C LEU A 92 8.11 6.97 -0.35
N LEU A 93 8.65 8.18 -0.12
CA LEU A 93 9.62 8.77 -1.07
C LEU A 93 11.07 8.62 -0.62
N ASP A 94 11.38 8.70 0.69
CA ASP A 94 12.77 8.54 1.17
C ASP A 94 13.34 7.15 0.87
N MET A 95 12.51 6.10 0.77
CA MET A 95 12.95 4.77 0.31
C MET A 95 13.50 4.76 -1.13
N HIS A 96 13.09 5.72 -1.96
CA HIS A 96 13.58 5.89 -3.33
C HIS A 96 14.71 6.93 -3.42
N ARG A 97 14.90 7.75 -2.39
CA ARG A 97 15.87 8.84 -2.38
C ARG A 97 17.33 8.37 -2.41
N ALA A 98 17.64 7.20 -1.87
CA ALA A 98 18.99 6.63 -1.90
C ALA A 98 19.36 5.97 -3.25
N ASN A 99 18.39 5.82 -4.15
CA ASN A 99 18.54 5.13 -5.44
C ASN A 99 18.45 6.08 -6.66
N LEU A 100 18.52 7.40 -6.43
CA LEU A 100 18.58 8.47 -7.44
C LEU A 100 19.89 9.24 -7.32
#